data_AF-A0A7V9E5R0-F1
#
_entry.id   AF-A0A7V9E5R0-F1
#
_cell.length_a   1.000
_cell.length_b   1.000
_cell.length_c   1.000
_cell.angle_alpha   90.00
_cell.angle_beta   90.00
_cell.angle_gamma   90.00
#
_symmetry.space_group_name_H-M   'P 1'
#
loop_
_entity.id
_entity.type
_entity.pdbx_description
1 polymer ?
#
loop_
_entity_poly.entity_id
_entity_poly.type
_entity_poly.pdbx_seq_one_letter_code
_entity_poly.pdbx_strand_id
1 'polypeptide(L)'
;MTTAAVLAFVLGGLYLIASLLYFAGGSIVSGFSATSGSALTLFGVVYLVLGGVLIWAGVLALTGKDSRILLGASGAAVAIEVLSWIVLFFTATSIIYLALAAVIIALLLQPQSKQWLAAKGGKSF
;
A
#
# COMPACT_ATOMS: atom_id res chain seq x y z
N MET A 1 16.34 -1.04 -6.67
CA MET A 1 15.94 -1.22 -5.24
C MET A 1 15.66 0.05 -4.49
N THR A 2 16.54 1.04 -4.47
CA THR A 2 16.30 2.32 -3.79
C THR A 2 15.00 3.00 -4.26
N THR A 3 14.75 3.03 -5.57
CA THR A 3 13.50 3.57 -6.14
C THR A 3 12.25 2.82 -5.67
N ALA A 4 12.28 1.48 -5.62
CA ALA A 4 11.13 0.68 -5.17
C ALA A 4 10.80 0.94 -3.70
N ALA A 5 11.82 1.08 -2.86
CA ALA A 5 11.61 1.40 -1.46
C ALA A 5 11.14 2.84 -1.24
N VAL A 6 11.68 3.81 -1.96
CA VAL A 6 11.19 5.21 -1.92
C VAL A 6 9.71 5.26 -2.31
N LEU A 7 9.33 4.55 -3.39
CA LEU A 7 7.92 4.45 -3.78
C LEU A 7 7.06 3.75 -2.73
N ALA A 8 7.59 2.76 -2.01
CA ALA A 8 6.89 2.13 -0.89
C ALA A 8 6.63 3.12 0.26
N PHE A 9 7.57 4.01 0.57
CA PHE A 9 7.34 5.08 1.55
C PHE A 9 6.31 6.10 1.06
N VAL A 10 6.38 6.51 -0.20
CA VAL A 10 5.41 7.46 -0.78
C VAL A 10 4.02 6.85 -0.76
N LEU A 11 3.87 5.62 -1.25
CA LEU A 11 2.59 4.91 -1.26
C LEU A 11 2.08 4.70 0.17
N GLY A 12 2.94 4.23 1.08
CA GLY A 12 2.57 4.05 2.48
C GLY A 12 2.14 5.35 3.16
N GLY A 13 2.83 6.47 2.89
CA GLY A 13 2.43 7.79 3.37
C GLY A 13 1.07 8.25 2.82
N LEU A 14 0.80 8.02 1.53
CA LEU A 14 -0.51 8.29 0.95
C LEU A 14 -1.62 7.44 1.59
N TYR A 15 -1.35 6.15 1.86
CA TYR A 15 -2.27 5.27 2.59
C TYR A 15 -2.58 5.79 4.00
N LEU A 16 -1.57 6.30 4.72
CA LEU A 16 -1.79 6.91 6.03
C LEU A 16 -2.64 8.18 5.94
N ILE A 17 -2.39 9.06 4.97
CA ILE A 17 -3.19 10.26 4.77
C ILE A 17 -4.64 9.89 4.40
N ALA A 18 -4.81 8.94 3.48
CA ALA A 18 -6.13 8.41 3.11
C ALA A 18 -6.85 7.80 4.32
N SER A 19 -6.15 7.09 5.20
CA SER A 19 -6.75 6.53 6.42
C SER A 19 -7.37 7.61 7.31
N LEU A 20 -6.68 8.74 7.48
CA LEU A 20 -7.19 9.87 8.25
C LEU A 20 -8.43 10.47 7.60
N LEU A 21 -8.46 10.58 6.27
CA LEU A 21 -9.62 11.04 5.53
C LEU A 21 -10.81 10.07 5.67
N TYR A 22 -10.56 8.77 5.64
CA TYR A 22 -11.59 7.75 5.86
C TYR A 22 -12.15 7.77 7.28
N PHE A 23 -11.31 7.99 8.30
CA PHE A 23 -11.80 8.17 9.67
C PHE A 23 -12.62 9.44 9.85
N ALA A 24 -12.16 10.56 9.29
CA ALA A 24 -12.91 11.82 9.32
C ALA A 24 -14.26 11.69 8.59
N GLY A 25 -14.23 11.15 7.37
CA GLY A 25 -15.44 10.90 6.57
C GLY A 25 -16.38 9.90 7.24
N GLY A 26 -15.84 8.82 7.82
CA GLY A 26 -16.60 7.81 8.56
C GLY A 26 -17.33 8.41 9.76
N SER A 27 -16.66 9.28 10.53
CA SER A 27 -17.28 9.99 11.66
C SER A 27 -18.41 10.91 11.20
N ILE A 28 -18.25 11.67 10.12
CA ILE A 28 -19.28 12.57 9.61
C ILE A 28 -20.48 11.77 9.10
N VAL A 29 -20.23 10.76 8.26
CA VAL A 29 -21.29 9.94 7.65
C VAL A 29 -22.04 9.10 8.70
N SER A 30 -21.37 8.67 9.77
CA SER A 30 -22.01 7.93 10.87
C SER A 30 -23.14 8.70 11.55
N GLY A 31 -23.11 10.04 11.50
CA GLY A 31 -24.20 10.89 11.98
C GLY A 31 -25.48 10.83 11.13
N PHE A 32 -25.38 10.34 9.89
CA PHE A 32 -26.50 10.21 8.95
C PHE A 32 -26.86 8.75 8.65
N SER A 33 -25.85 7.86 8.58
CA SER A 33 -25.99 6.43 8.29
C SER A 33 -24.92 5.64 9.03
N ALA A 34 -25.34 4.86 10.03
CA ALA A 34 -24.43 4.05 10.85
C ALA A 34 -23.71 2.95 10.02
N THR A 35 -24.40 2.34 9.06
CA THR A 35 -23.83 1.29 8.20
C THR A 35 -22.81 1.86 7.21
N SER A 36 -23.09 3.00 6.59
CA SER A 36 -22.15 3.64 5.66
C SER A 36 -20.93 4.22 6.38
N GLY A 37 -21.13 4.84 7.56
CA GLY A 37 -20.05 5.39 8.37
C GLY A 37 -19.09 4.32 8.89
N SER A 38 -19.61 3.18 9.33
CA SER A 38 -18.79 2.05 9.79
C SER A 38 -17.98 1.41 8.65
N ALA A 39 -18.53 1.31 7.43
CA ALA A 39 -17.79 0.84 6.27
C ALA A 39 -16.58 1.73 5.95
N LEU A 40 -16.76 3.06 5.91
CA LEU A 40 -15.65 4.00 5.69
C LEU A 40 -14.58 3.91 6.78
N THR A 41 -15.01 3.77 8.04
CA THR A 41 -14.11 3.62 9.18
C THR A 41 -13.27 2.34 9.07
N LEU A 42 -13.88 1.23 8.61
CA LEU A 42 -13.20 -0.04 8.37
C LEU A 42 -12.13 0.10 7.27
N PHE A 43 -12.45 0.78 6.17
CA PHE A 43 -11.45 1.10 5.13
C PHE A 43 -10.32 1.97 5.70
N GLY A 44 -10.61 2.92 6.59
CA GLY A 44 -9.60 3.69 7.31
C GLY A 44 -8.60 2.80 8.05
N VAL A 45 -9.09 1.80 8.80
CA VAL A 45 -8.23 0.83 9.51
C VAL A 45 -7.37 0.04 8.53
N VAL A 46 -7.96 -0.47 7.44
CA VAL A 46 -7.25 -1.26 6.43
C VAL A 46 -6.13 -0.44 5.77
N TYR A 47 -6.42 0.80 5.38
CA TYR A 47 -5.45 1.71 4.76
C TYR A 47 -4.34 2.08 5.75
N LEU A 48 -4.66 2.26 7.03
CA LEU A 48 -3.66 2.51 8.08
C LEU A 48 -2.69 1.34 8.24
N VAL A 49 -3.21 0.12 8.31
CA VAL A 49 -2.38 -1.09 8.42
C VAL A 49 -1.53 -1.28 7.17
N LEU A 50 -2.11 -1.15 5.97
CA LEU A 50 -1.37 -1.22 4.71
C LEU A 50 -0.25 -0.18 4.65
N GLY A 51 -0.54 1.07 5.03
CA GLY A 51 0.44 2.15 5.06
C GLY A 51 1.63 1.83 5.95
N GLY A 52 1.36 1.34 7.17
CA GLY A 52 2.41 0.90 8.10
C GLY A 52 3.23 -0.27 7.56
N VAL A 53 2.57 -1.27 6.97
CA VAL A 53 3.25 -2.45 6.41
C VAL A 53 4.10 -2.07 5.19
N LEU A 54 3.64 -1.19 4.30
CA LEU A 54 4.41 -0.72 3.14
C LEU A 54 5.67 0.04 3.55
N ILE A 55 5.57 0.91 4.56
CA ILE A 55 6.71 1.64 5.13
C ILE A 55 7.72 0.66 5.74
N TRP A 56 7.25 -0.27 6.56
CA TRP A 56 8.10 -1.30 7.19
C TRP A 56 8.78 -2.19 6.15
N ALA A 57 8.02 -2.65 5.14
CA ALA A 57 8.54 -3.45 4.05
C ALA A 57 9.54 -2.67 3.17
N GLY A 58 9.34 -1.35 3.02
CA GLY A 58 10.30 -0.45 2.38
C GLY A 58 11.64 -0.42 3.11
N VAL A 59 11.64 -0.34 4.45
CA VAL A 59 12.87 -0.41 5.27
C VAL A 59 13.57 -1.76 5.12
N LEU A 60 12.81 -2.86 5.13
CA LEU A 60 13.36 -4.22 4.95
C LEU A 60 13.97 -4.42 3.55
N ALA A 61 13.34 -3.85 2.53
CA ALA A 61 13.86 -3.86 1.18
C ALA A 61 15.15 -3.01 1.06
N LEU A 62 15.23 -1.83 1.71
CA LEU A 62 16.44 -0.99 1.73
C LEU A 62 17.61 -1.59 2.49
N THR A 63 17.32 -2.34 3.55
CA THR A 63 18.35 -3.05 4.31
C THR A 63 18.81 -4.32 3.58
N GLY A 64 18.10 -4.73 2.53
CA GLY A 64 18.41 -5.91 1.73
C GLY A 64 18.15 -7.21 2.46
N LYS A 65 17.35 -7.18 3.53
CA LYS A 65 17.08 -8.35 4.38
C LYS A 65 16.02 -9.26 3.76
N ASP A 66 14.92 -8.66 3.32
CA ASP A 66 13.80 -9.39 2.71
C ASP A 66 12.96 -8.48 1.82
N SER A 67 12.80 -8.82 0.53
CA SER A 67 11.91 -8.11 -0.40
C SER A 67 10.54 -8.75 -0.55
N ARG A 68 10.34 -9.93 0.06
CA ARG A 68 9.11 -10.70 -0.08
C ARG A 68 7.90 -10.04 0.53
N ILE A 69 8.16 -9.40 1.67
CA ILE A 69 7.16 -8.65 2.39
C ILE A 69 6.70 -7.44 1.58
N LEU A 70 7.61 -6.77 0.86
CA LEU A 70 7.24 -5.63 0.03
C LEU A 70 6.41 -6.02 -1.18
N LEU A 71 6.72 -7.16 -1.82
CA LEU A 71 5.89 -7.69 -2.90
C LEU A 71 4.50 -8.07 -2.39
N GLY A 72 4.41 -8.76 -1.26
CA GLY A 72 3.14 -9.13 -0.63
C GLY A 72 2.31 -7.92 -0.24
N ALA A 73 2.92 -6.91 0.38
CA ALA A 73 2.27 -5.66 0.76
C ALA A 73 1.76 -4.88 -0.47
N SER A 74 2.56 -4.83 -1.54
CA SER A 74 2.16 -4.19 -2.80
C SER A 74 1.02 -4.95 -3.48
N GLY A 75 1.04 -6.29 -3.44
CA GLY A 75 -0.06 -7.11 -3.93
C GLY A 75 -1.36 -6.93 -3.13
N ALA A 76 -1.26 -6.82 -1.80
CA ALA A 76 -2.40 -6.53 -0.94
C ALA A 76 -2.96 -5.13 -1.20
N ALA A 77 -2.10 -4.13 -1.44
CA ALA A 77 -2.51 -2.79 -1.84
C ALA A 77 -3.31 -2.81 -3.16
N VAL A 78 -2.85 -3.57 -4.17
CA VAL A 78 -3.62 -3.77 -5.42
C VAL A 78 -4.99 -4.39 -5.14
N ALA A 79 -5.03 -5.47 -4.34
CA ALA A 79 -6.29 -6.15 -4.04
C ALA A 79 -7.29 -5.23 -3.31
N ILE A 80 -6.81 -4.42 -2.38
CA ILE A 80 -7.64 -3.49 -1.61
C ILE A 80 -8.16 -2.34 -2.48
N GLU A 81 -7.36 -1.82 -3.42
CA GLU A 81 -7.86 -0.83 -4.39
C GLU A 81 -8.93 -1.42 -5.32
N VAL A 82 -8.77 -2.67 -5.76
CA VAL A 82 -9.80 -3.33 -6.57
C VAL A 82 -11.09 -3.53 -5.75
N LEU A 83 -10.96 -3.92 -4.48
CA LEU A 83 -12.11 -4.06 -3.57
C LEU A 83 -12.79 -2.71 -3.32
N SER A 84 -12.02 -1.63 -3.19
CA SER A 84 -12.58 -0.28 -2.96
C SER A 84 -13.47 0.17 -4.12
N TRP A 85 -13.16 -0.21 -5.36
CA TRP A 85 -14.00 0.12 -6.53
C TRP A 85 -15.38 -0.52 -6.47
N ILE A 86 -15.45 -1.73 -5.92
CA ILE A 86 -16.71 -2.48 -5.78
C ILE A 86 -17.56 -1.87 -4.66
N VAL A 87 -16.94 -1.47 -3.55
CA VAL A 87 -17.66 -1.07 -2.32
C VAL A 87 -17.92 0.44 -2.23
N LEU A 88 -16.95 1.26 -2.62
CA LEU A 88 -16.93 2.72 -2.44
C LEU A 88 -17.01 3.49 -3.77
N PHE A 89 -17.23 2.78 -4.88
CA PHE A 89 -17.21 3.29 -6.25
C PHE A 89 -15.81 3.70 -6.74
N PHE A 90 -15.66 3.70 -8.06
CA PHE A 90 -14.43 4.09 -8.71
C PHE A 90 -14.15 5.58 -8.52
N THR A 91 -12.92 5.92 -8.10
CA THR A 91 -12.42 7.29 -8.10
C THR A 91 -11.15 7.40 -8.93
N ALA A 92 -10.95 8.52 -9.62
CA ALA A 92 -9.76 8.74 -10.45
C ALA A 92 -8.46 8.64 -9.63
N THR A 93 -8.51 9.01 -8.34
CA THR A 93 -7.39 8.89 -7.41
C THR A 93 -6.96 7.45 -7.16
N SER A 94 -7.88 6.48 -7.21
CA SER A 94 -7.56 5.05 -7.03
C SER A 94 -6.63 4.50 -8.12
N ILE A 95 -6.64 5.09 -9.32
CA ILE A 95 -5.71 4.73 -10.40
C ILE A 95 -4.27 5.01 -9.98
N ILE A 96 -4.03 6.10 -9.24
CA ILE A 96 -2.69 6.49 -8.78
C ILE A 96 -2.16 5.47 -7.77
N TYR A 97 -2.97 5.07 -6.79
CA TYR A 97 -2.61 4.04 -5.83
C TYR A 97 -2.30 2.69 -6.50
N LEU A 98 -3.14 2.29 -7.45
CA LEU A 98 -2.95 1.07 -8.24
C LEU A 98 -1.65 1.13 -9.08
N ALA A 99 -1.43 2.24 -9.78
CA ALA A 99 -0.25 2.44 -10.62
C ALA A 99 1.04 2.41 -9.79
N LEU A 100 1.06 3.08 -8.64
CA LEU A 100 2.21 3.05 -7.72
C LEU A 100 2.50 1.64 -7.20
N ALA A 101 1.47 0.90 -6.79
CA ALA A 101 1.63 -0.48 -6.33
C ALA A 101 2.16 -1.40 -7.46
N ALA A 102 1.62 -1.25 -8.68
CA ALA A 102 2.07 -1.99 -9.85
C ALA A 102 3.53 -1.67 -10.22
N VAL A 103 3.94 -0.41 -10.14
CA VAL A 103 5.32 0.02 -10.39
C VAL A 103 6.26 -0.58 -9.35
N ILE A 104 5.89 -0.61 -8.06
CA ILE A 104 6.72 -1.26 -7.02
C ILE A 104 6.93 -2.74 -7.35
N ILE A 105 5.88 -3.45 -7.74
CA ILE A 105 5.96 -4.85 -8.16
C ILE A 105 6.89 -5.00 -9.37
N ALA A 106 6.70 -4.19 -10.41
CA ALA A 106 7.53 -4.22 -11.61
C ALA A 106 9.01 -3.98 -11.30
N LEU A 107 9.32 -3.00 -10.44
CA LEU A 107 10.68 -2.69 -10.02
C LEU A 107 11.31 -3.79 -9.17
N LEU A 108 10.52 -4.52 -8.38
CA LEU A 108 11.01 -5.68 -7.61
C LEU A 108 11.31 -6.89 -8.50
N LEU A 109 10.57 -7.05 -9.60
CA LEU A 109 10.75 -8.15 -10.55
C LEU A 109 11.94 -7.94 -11.50
N GLN A 110 12.47 -6.71 -11.61
CA GLN A 110 13.62 -6.41 -12.46
C GLN A 110 14.90 -7.14 -12.01
N PRO A 111 15.76 -7.57 -12.96
CA PRO A 111 16.97 -8.33 -12.65
C PRO A 111 17.97 -7.54 -11.80
N GLN A 112 18.06 -6.23 -12.00
CA GLN A 112 18.94 -5.34 -11.20
C GLN A 112 18.55 -5.36 -9.71
N SER A 113 17.26 -5.46 -9.43
CA SER A 113 16.76 -5.56 -8.06
C SER A 113 17.15 -6.89 -7.41
N LYS A 114 17.00 -8.00 -8.13
CA LYS A 114 17.39 -9.34 -7.65
C LYS A 114 18.90 -9.44 -7.38
N GLN A 115 19.74 -8.89 -8.26
CA GLN A 115 21.20 -8.89 -8.09
C GLN A 115 21.63 -8.12 -6.84
N TRP A 116 20.98 -6.98 -6.56
CA TRP A 116 21.28 -6.19 -5.37
C TRP A 116 20.92 -6.92 -4.06
N LEU A 117 19.80 -7.65 -4.04
CA LEU A 117 19.42 -8.47 -2.87
C LEU A 117 20.36 -9.66 -2.68
N ALA A 118 20.72 -10.33 -3.76
CA ALA A 118 21.67 -11.44 -3.73
C ALA A 118 23.03 -11.00 -3.18
N ALA A 119 23.51 -9.81 -3.56
CA ALA A 119 24.75 -9.22 -3.04
C ALA A 119 24.70 -8.90 -1.53
N LYS A 120 23.50 -8.73 -0.97
CA LYS A 120 23.27 -8.44 0.46
C LYS A 120 22.95 -9.69 1.29
N GLY A 121 22.90 -10.88 0.66
CA GLY A 121 22.49 -12.13 1.32
C GLY A 121 20.99 -12.21 1.63
N GLY A 122 20.19 -11.31 1.04
CA GLY A 122 18.75 -11.26 1.23
C GLY A 122 17.99 -12.29 0.39
N LYS A 123 16.82 -12.70 0.87
CA LYS A 123 15.92 -13.57 0.08
C LYS A 123 15.20 -12.73 -0.98
N SER A 124 15.41 -13.04 -2.25
CA SER A 124 14.58 -12.54 -3.35
C SER A 124 13.53 -13.58 -3.78
N PHE A 125 12.68 -13.17 -4.72
CA PHE A 125 11.95 -14.08 -5.62
C PHE A 125 12.67 -14.17 -6.96
#